data_AF-A0A926AT07-F1
#
_entry.id   AF-A0A926AT07-F1
#
_cell.length_a   1.000
_cell.length_b   1.000
_cell.length_c   1.000
_cell.angle_alpha   90.00
_cell.angle_beta   90.00
_cell.angle_gamma   90.00
#
_symmetry.space_group_name_H-M   'P 1'
#
loop_
_entity.id
_entity.type
_entity.pdbx_description
1 polymer ?
#
loop_
_entity_poly.entity_id
_entity_poly.type
_entity_poly.pdbx_seq_one_letter_code
_entity_poly.pdbx_strand_id
1 'polypeptide(L)'
;MPVTPTYPGVYIEEIPSGVRTITPVATSITAFIGSAPRGLANDPVRVQSFAEYTRKFGGLHVASSMSYAVAQYFQNGGSDGLIVRVTGANAIPAKVNVGGLPLEVASPGVWGNKIRVRIDQETRDNNIPNPPPSRFNLFVYDTESRALEEYRNLSTDKDDPRSVTQILKDQSDLVRIEAGQSPSGRPGASGAIKPGTQWFDDVNDGSAFTPAANGQDGAPITEADIKGLEASKSGIFALEKTDLFNILCIPPIDRSGEIENETYATALKYCKDRRAMLFLDSPSGWKSIDQAEKGMPDVIKALGGELL
;
A
#
# COMPACT_ATOMS: atom_id res chain seq x y z
N MET A 1 5.53 48.67 16.50
CA MET A 1 5.33 50.12 16.32
C MET A 1 6.69 50.76 16.41
N PRO A 2 7.15 51.52 15.40
CA PRO A 2 8.46 52.16 15.47
C PRO A 2 8.49 53.14 16.64
N VAL A 3 9.49 53.01 17.50
CA VAL A 3 9.70 53.93 18.62
C VAL A 3 10.26 55.24 18.09
N THR A 4 9.67 56.37 18.46
CA THR A 4 10.17 57.69 18.03
C THR A 4 11.27 58.13 19.01
N PRO A 5 12.54 58.23 18.59
CA PRO A 5 13.63 58.58 19.50
C PRO A 5 13.53 60.05 19.93
N THR A 6 13.69 60.31 21.24
CA THR A 6 13.56 61.64 21.86
C THR A 6 14.90 62.34 22.08
N TYR A 7 16.02 61.73 21.70
CA TYR A 7 17.37 62.30 21.81
C TYR A 7 18.33 61.71 20.75
N PRO A 8 19.43 62.40 20.42
CA PRO A 8 20.40 61.90 19.44
C PRO A 8 21.12 60.66 19.96
N GLY A 9 21.13 59.58 19.18
CA GLY A 9 21.79 58.31 19.51
C GLY A 9 21.68 57.29 18.37
N VAL A 10 22.39 56.17 18.47
CA VAL A 10 22.26 55.05 17.53
C VAL A 10 21.18 54.10 18.05
N TYR A 11 20.11 53.92 17.29
CA TYR A 11 19.01 53.01 17.61
C TYR A 11 19.03 51.83 16.66
N ILE A 12 19.06 50.62 17.21
CA ILE A 12 19.01 49.37 16.46
C ILE A 12 17.58 48.87 16.51
N GLU A 13 16.94 48.78 15.35
CA GLU A 13 15.64 48.13 15.18
C GLU A 13 15.88 46.77 14.51
N GLU A 14 15.71 45.68 15.27
CA GLU A 14 15.69 44.35 14.70
C GLU A 14 14.34 44.11 14.05
N ILE A 15 14.31 44.09 12.72
CA ILE A 15 13.17 43.59 11.97
C ILE A 15 13.10 42.08 12.26
N PRO A 16 11.99 41.55 12.81
CA PRO A 16 11.83 40.11 12.98
C PRO A 16 11.97 39.46 11.61
N SER A 17 13.09 38.78 11.37
CA SER A 17 13.29 38.08 10.13
C SER A 17 12.24 36.98 10.06
N GLY A 18 11.35 37.04 9.08
CA GLY A 18 10.43 35.96 8.73
C GLY A 18 11.16 34.78 8.11
N VAL A 19 12.29 34.36 8.70
CA VAL A 19 12.99 33.15 8.28
C VAL A 19 12.02 32.01 8.53
N ARG A 20 11.49 31.46 7.44
CA ARG A 20 10.91 30.14 7.49
C ARG A 20 12.04 29.24 7.98
N THR A 21 11.89 28.65 9.16
CA THR A 21 12.80 27.61 9.63
C THR A 21 12.94 26.59 8.51
N ILE A 22 14.17 26.31 8.07
CA ILE A 22 14.42 25.22 7.12
C ILE A 22 14.02 23.95 7.86
N THR A 23 12.84 23.42 7.56
CA THR A 23 12.41 22.15 8.11
C THR A 23 13.39 21.10 7.57
N PRO A 24 14.09 20.34 8.43
CA PRO A 24 14.93 19.27 7.96
C PRO A 24 14.04 18.27 7.23
N VAL A 25 14.25 18.15 5.92
CA VAL A 25 13.61 17.14 5.10
C VAL A 25 14.22 15.80 5.48
N ALA A 26 13.39 14.75 5.63
CA ALA A 26 13.88 13.42 5.94
C ALA A 26 14.95 13.01 4.91
N THR A 27 16.16 12.73 5.38
CA THR A 27 17.34 12.54 4.53
C THR A 27 17.55 11.07 4.10
N SER A 28 16.69 10.16 4.52
CA SER A 28 16.88 8.71 4.36
C SER A 28 15.59 7.93 4.13
N ILE A 29 14.70 8.42 3.26
CA ILE A 29 13.53 7.64 2.83
C ILE A 29 13.99 6.65 1.74
N THR A 30 13.97 5.36 2.05
CA THR A 30 14.34 4.30 1.09
C THR A 30 13.09 3.71 0.45
N ALA A 31 12.99 3.78 -0.87
CA ALA A 31 11.98 3.10 -1.66
C ALA A 31 12.41 1.66 -1.96
N PHE A 32 11.50 0.71 -1.75
CA PHE A 32 11.64 -0.70 -2.09
C PHE A 32 10.57 -1.09 -3.10
N ILE A 33 10.97 -1.80 -4.15
CA ILE A 33 10.05 -2.29 -5.20
C ILE A 33 10.18 -3.81 -5.29
N GLY A 34 9.06 -4.52 -5.26
CA GLY A 34 9.06 -5.98 -5.40
C GLY A 34 7.72 -6.62 -5.06
N SER A 35 7.70 -7.96 -4.98
CA SER A 35 6.51 -8.73 -4.63
C SER A 35 6.23 -8.68 -3.13
N ALA A 36 4.96 -8.75 -2.73
CA ALA A 36 4.56 -8.97 -1.35
C ALA A 36 3.28 -9.84 -1.30
N PRO A 37 3.05 -10.61 -0.22
CA PRO A 37 1.85 -11.45 -0.06
C PRO A 37 0.52 -10.69 -0.15
N ARG A 38 0.48 -9.46 0.36
CA ARG A 38 -0.71 -8.59 0.39
C ARG A 38 -0.34 -7.12 0.32
N GLY A 39 -1.32 -6.24 0.27
CA GLY A 39 -1.14 -4.78 0.26
C GLY A 39 -1.44 -4.15 -1.09
N LEU A 40 -1.59 -2.83 -1.14
CA LEU A 40 -1.96 -2.10 -2.36
C LEU A 40 -0.94 -2.34 -3.48
N ALA A 41 -1.42 -2.75 -4.66
CA ALA A 41 -0.57 -3.00 -5.82
C ALA A 41 -0.29 -1.68 -6.56
N ASN A 42 0.98 -1.46 -6.93
CA ASN A 42 1.46 -0.26 -7.60
C ASN A 42 1.10 1.05 -6.88
N ASP A 43 0.94 1.01 -5.57
CA ASP A 43 0.67 2.18 -4.74
C ASP A 43 1.74 2.30 -3.65
N PRO A 44 2.52 3.39 -3.60
CA PRO A 44 3.62 3.53 -2.67
C PRO A 44 3.09 3.78 -1.25
N VAL A 45 3.34 2.84 -0.34
CA VAL A 45 2.92 2.97 1.06
C VAL A 45 4.12 3.20 1.95
N ARG A 46 4.09 4.31 2.69
CA ARG A 46 5.12 4.62 3.69
C ARG A 46 4.92 3.74 4.93
N VAL A 47 6.03 3.20 5.43
CA VAL A 47 6.12 2.38 6.62
C VAL A 47 7.31 2.81 7.47
N GLN A 48 7.13 2.89 8.78
CA GLN A 48 8.17 3.36 9.71
C GLN A 48 8.76 2.24 10.56
N SER A 49 8.25 1.02 10.41
CA SER A 49 8.77 -0.15 11.11
C SER A 49 8.47 -1.44 10.35
N PHE A 50 9.24 -2.49 10.65
CA PHE A 50 8.96 -3.82 10.10
C PHE A 50 7.63 -4.41 10.61
N ALA A 51 7.18 -4.01 11.80
CA ALA A 51 5.87 -4.42 12.33
C ALA A 51 4.72 -3.82 11.49
N GLU A 52 4.86 -2.57 11.06
CA GLU A 52 3.91 -1.93 10.16
C GLU A 52 3.93 -2.57 8.77
N TYR A 53 5.12 -2.85 8.22
CA TYR A 53 5.28 -3.63 7.00
C TYR A 53 4.56 -4.99 7.11
N THR A 54 4.75 -5.70 8.22
CA THR A 54 4.12 -7.01 8.45
C THR A 54 2.59 -6.90 8.44
N ARG A 55 2.03 -5.88 9.10
CA ARG A 55 0.58 -5.65 9.13
C ARG A 55 0.00 -5.31 7.75
N LYS A 56 0.68 -4.47 6.96
CA LYS A 56 0.19 -4.01 5.66
C LYS A 56 0.45 -5.01 4.52
N PHE A 57 1.63 -5.63 4.51
CA PHE A 57 2.16 -6.41 3.38
C PHE A 57 2.33 -7.92 3.66
N GLY A 58 2.13 -8.38 4.90
CA GLY A 58 2.14 -9.82 5.23
C GLY A 58 3.49 -10.37 5.71
N GLY A 59 4.48 -9.51 5.97
CA GLY A 59 5.73 -9.88 6.63
C GLY A 59 6.71 -10.63 5.73
N LEU A 60 7.55 -11.48 6.34
CA LEU A 60 8.54 -12.28 5.62
C LEU A 60 7.86 -13.35 4.77
N HIS A 61 8.24 -13.42 3.49
CA HIS A 61 7.68 -14.40 2.58
C HIS A 61 8.74 -14.95 1.63
N VAL A 62 8.76 -16.27 1.45
CA VAL A 62 9.80 -16.98 0.69
C VAL A 62 9.87 -16.51 -0.76
N ALA A 63 8.73 -16.20 -1.38
CA ALA A 63 8.64 -15.68 -2.75
C ALA A 63 8.82 -14.16 -2.87
N SER A 64 9.23 -13.47 -1.80
CA SER A 64 9.45 -12.03 -1.77
C SER A 64 10.82 -11.72 -1.17
N SER A 65 11.82 -11.53 -2.03
CA SER A 65 13.13 -11.01 -1.61
C SER A 65 13.01 -9.63 -0.96
N MET A 66 12.06 -8.81 -1.44
CA MET A 66 11.75 -7.49 -0.86
C MET A 66 11.43 -7.58 0.64
N SER A 67 10.68 -8.58 1.07
CA SER A 67 10.36 -8.73 2.49
C SER A 67 11.60 -8.88 3.39
N TYR A 68 12.64 -9.57 2.90
CA TYR A 68 13.91 -9.73 3.61
C TYR A 68 14.74 -8.45 3.59
N ALA A 69 14.81 -7.76 2.45
CA ALA A 69 15.51 -6.48 2.32
C ALA A 69 14.92 -5.42 3.26
N VAL A 70 13.58 -5.33 3.34
CA VAL A 70 12.88 -4.41 4.24
C VAL A 70 13.12 -4.79 5.70
N ALA A 71 13.10 -6.07 6.05
CA ALA A 71 13.41 -6.53 7.41
C ALA A 71 14.83 -6.13 7.82
N GLN A 72 15.82 -6.37 6.97
CA GLN A 72 17.21 -6.01 7.21
C GLN A 72 17.41 -4.50 7.28
N TYR A 73 16.74 -3.72 6.43
CA TYR A 73 16.78 -2.26 6.47
C TYR A 73 16.38 -1.72 7.86
N PHE A 74 15.24 -2.16 8.39
CA PHE A 74 14.79 -1.73 9.72
C PHE A 74 15.67 -2.28 10.85
N GLN A 75 16.21 -3.49 10.72
CA GLN A 75 17.15 -4.05 11.69
C GLN A 75 18.48 -3.28 11.75
N ASN A 76 18.92 -2.69 10.63
CA ASN A 76 20.16 -1.92 10.54
C ASN A 76 19.96 -0.41 10.79
N GLY A 77 18.84 -0.01 11.39
CA GLY A 77 18.58 1.38 11.78
C GLY A 77 17.88 2.24 10.72
N GLY A 78 17.38 1.64 9.65
CA GLY A 78 16.42 2.28 8.76
C GLY A 78 15.16 2.70 9.53
N SER A 79 14.64 3.89 9.25
CA SER A 79 13.49 4.46 9.98
C SER A 79 12.29 4.79 9.09
N ASP A 80 12.50 4.84 7.77
CA ASP A 80 11.48 5.26 6.83
C ASP A 80 11.60 4.55 5.49
N GLY A 81 10.68 3.62 5.26
CA GLY A 81 10.60 2.83 4.03
C GLY A 81 9.37 3.20 3.23
N LEU A 82 9.53 3.34 1.92
CA LEU A 82 8.42 3.46 0.98
C LEU A 82 8.31 2.15 0.20
N ILE A 83 7.18 1.47 0.29
CA ILE A 83 7.02 0.13 -0.27
C ILE A 83 6.11 0.20 -1.48
N VAL A 84 6.61 -0.25 -2.63
CA VAL A 84 5.83 -0.45 -3.85
C VAL A 84 5.69 -1.95 -4.07
N ARG A 85 4.50 -2.48 -3.78
CA ARG A 85 4.16 -3.86 -4.14
C ARG A 85 3.85 -3.94 -5.62
N VAL A 86 4.53 -4.83 -6.31
CA VAL A 86 4.28 -5.19 -7.70
C VAL A 86 3.61 -6.57 -7.72
N THR A 87 2.66 -6.75 -8.65
CA THR A 87 1.94 -8.02 -8.86
C THR A 87 2.10 -8.45 -10.31
N GLY A 88 2.20 -9.75 -10.55
CA GLY A 88 2.27 -10.27 -11.91
C GLY A 88 0.92 -10.22 -12.61
N ALA A 89 0.91 -10.62 -13.88
CA ALA A 89 -0.30 -10.66 -14.69
C ALA A 89 -1.38 -11.56 -14.06
N ASN A 90 -2.65 -11.20 -14.27
CA ASN A 90 -3.82 -11.94 -13.78
C ASN A 90 -3.93 -12.07 -12.25
N ALA A 91 -3.31 -11.16 -11.49
CA ALA A 91 -3.62 -11.02 -10.07
C ALA A 91 -5.04 -10.45 -9.90
N ILE A 92 -5.87 -11.10 -9.09
CA ILE A 92 -7.31 -10.79 -8.98
C ILE A 92 -7.66 -10.57 -7.50
N PRO A 93 -8.41 -9.50 -7.16
CA PRO A 93 -8.95 -9.33 -5.80
C PRO A 93 -10.02 -10.36 -5.51
N ALA A 94 -10.04 -10.86 -4.28
CA ALA A 94 -11.14 -11.71 -3.83
C ALA A 94 -12.44 -10.91 -3.83
N LYS A 95 -13.54 -11.57 -4.16
CA LYS A 95 -14.88 -10.97 -4.22
C LYS A 95 -15.78 -11.58 -3.17
N VAL A 96 -16.71 -10.79 -2.67
CA VAL A 96 -17.75 -11.22 -1.74
C VAL A 96 -19.05 -10.52 -2.07
N ASN A 97 -20.12 -11.30 -2.26
CA ASN A 97 -21.47 -10.77 -2.37
C ASN A 97 -22.24 -11.15 -1.11
N VAL A 98 -22.41 -10.19 -0.21
CA VAL A 98 -23.07 -10.40 1.08
C VAL A 98 -24.44 -9.72 1.04
N GLY A 99 -25.51 -10.51 1.09
CA GLY A 99 -26.88 -9.99 1.07
C GLY A 99 -27.23 -9.13 -0.16
N GLY A 100 -26.53 -9.28 -1.29
CA GLY A 100 -26.72 -8.43 -2.48
C GLY A 100 -25.82 -7.19 -2.54
N LEU A 101 -24.90 -7.02 -1.59
CA LEU A 101 -23.85 -6.00 -1.64
C LEU A 101 -22.59 -6.58 -2.32
N PRO A 102 -22.27 -6.15 -3.56
CA PRO A 102 -21.08 -6.61 -4.27
C PRO A 102 -19.84 -5.88 -3.75
N LEU A 103 -18.95 -6.63 -3.11
CA LEU A 103 -17.69 -6.13 -2.57
C LEU A 103 -16.52 -6.87 -3.21
N GLU A 104 -15.41 -6.16 -3.34
CA GLU A 104 -14.11 -6.72 -3.68
C GLU A 104 -13.08 -6.32 -2.61
N VAL A 105 -12.10 -7.18 -2.39
CA VAL A 105 -10.98 -6.89 -1.48
C VAL A 105 -10.10 -5.80 -2.11
N ALA A 106 -9.62 -4.86 -1.29
CA ALA A 106 -8.95 -3.64 -1.73
C ALA A 106 -7.65 -3.86 -2.53
N SER A 107 -7.04 -5.05 -2.43
CA SER A 107 -5.88 -5.40 -3.24
C SER A 107 -5.93 -6.85 -3.72
N PRO A 108 -5.37 -7.14 -4.91
CA PRO A 108 -5.32 -8.49 -5.44
C PRO A 108 -4.47 -9.43 -4.58
N GLY A 109 -4.83 -10.71 -4.63
CA GLY A 109 -4.08 -11.79 -4.03
C GLY A 109 -4.93 -12.83 -3.29
N VAL A 110 -4.31 -13.99 -3.05
CA VAL A 110 -4.92 -15.12 -2.33
C VAL A 110 -5.24 -14.75 -0.87
N TRP A 111 -4.50 -13.79 -0.30
CA TRP A 111 -4.75 -13.27 1.05
C TRP A 111 -6.20 -12.81 1.25
N GLY A 112 -6.84 -12.27 0.21
CA GLY A 112 -8.21 -11.79 0.27
C GLY A 112 -9.24 -12.88 0.59
N ASN A 113 -8.92 -14.15 0.31
CA ASN A 113 -9.80 -15.28 0.62
C ASN A 113 -9.98 -15.53 2.14
N LYS A 114 -9.21 -14.82 2.98
CA LYS A 114 -9.27 -14.88 4.44
C LYS A 114 -10.17 -13.80 5.05
N ILE A 115 -10.80 -12.96 4.21
CA ILE A 115 -11.74 -11.92 4.61
C ILE A 115 -13.13 -12.54 4.84
N ARG A 116 -13.75 -12.16 5.95
CA ARG A 116 -15.12 -12.50 6.32
C ARG A 116 -15.92 -11.22 6.45
N VAL A 117 -17.11 -11.19 5.86
CA VAL A 117 -17.98 -10.02 5.88
C VAL A 117 -19.33 -10.38 6.47
N ARG A 118 -19.87 -9.48 7.30
CA ARG A 118 -21.19 -9.61 7.90
C ARG A 118 -21.97 -8.32 7.72
N ILE A 119 -23.26 -8.45 7.45
CA ILE A 119 -24.22 -7.35 7.48
C ILE A 119 -25.18 -7.55 8.63
N ASP A 120 -25.46 -6.45 9.31
CA ASP A 120 -26.51 -6.34 10.29
C ASP A 120 -27.44 -5.19 9.89
N GLN A 121 -28.73 -5.40 10.16
CA GLN A 121 -29.77 -4.43 9.87
C GLN A 121 -30.24 -3.70 11.13
N GLU A 122 -29.68 -3.95 12.33
CA GLU A 122 -29.95 -3.20 13.57
C GLU A 122 -29.46 -1.75 13.48
N THR A 123 -30.28 -0.93 12.82
CA THR A 123 -30.01 0.48 12.60
C THR A 123 -30.99 1.36 13.34
N ARG A 124 -30.64 2.64 13.48
CA ARG A 124 -31.48 3.65 14.16
C ARG A 124 -32.91 3.69 13.60
N ASP A 125 -33.10 3.34 12.34
CA ASP A 125 -34.35 3.53 11.60
C ASP A 125 -35.21 2.24 11.53
N ASN A 126 -34.89 1.20 12.32
CA ASN A 126 -35.53 -0.11 12.27
C ASN A 126 -37.02 -0.17 12.63
N ASN A 127 -37.55 0.89 13.23
CA ASN A 127 -38.95 0.97 13.64
C ASN A 127 -39.83 1.79 12.68
N ILE A 128 -39.34 2.11 11.47
CA ILE A 128 -40.08 2.91 10.49
C ILE A 128 -40.68 2.00 9.40
N PRO A 129 -42.01 2.06 9.14
CA PRO A 129 -42.64 1.39 8.01
C PRO A 129 -42.10 1.93 6.66
N ASN A 130 -41.63 1.06 5.76
CA ASN A 130 -41.01 1.40 4.47
C ASN A 130 -39.87 2.45 4.57
N PRO A 131 -38.71 2.09 5.16
CA PRO A 131 -37.61 3.03 5.31
C PRO A 131 -37.01 3.42 3.94
N PRO A 132 -36.79 4.72 3.67
CA PRO A 132 -36.00 5.20 2.52
C PRO A 132 -34.51 4.74 2.65
N PRO A 133 -33.66 4.82 1.61
CA PRO A 133 -32.59 3.84 1.31
C PRO A 133 -31.89 3.33 2.56
N SER A 134 -32.39 2.17 2.92
CA SER A 134 -32.37 1.52 4.21
C SER A 134 -30.96 1.32 4.72
N ARG A 135 -30.71 1.91 5.87
CA ARG A 135 -29.41 1.85 6.55
C ARG A 135 -29.03 0.42 6.90
N PHE A 136 -27.74 0.14 6.98
CA PHE A 136 -27.21 -1.13 7.46
C PHE A 136 -25.86 -0.94 8.16
N ASN A 137 -25.45 -1.93 8.93
CA ASN A 137 -24.12 -2.00 9.51
C ASN A 137 -23.31 -3.05 8.74
N LEU A 138 -22.04 -2.73 8.47
CA LEU A 138 -21.10 -3.60 7.78
C LEU A 138 -19.93 -3.91 8.71
N PHE A 139 -19.61 -5.19 8.83
CA PHE A 139 -18.48 -5.69 9.60
C PHE A 139 -17.58 -6.48 8.66
N VAL A 140 -16.29 -6.15 8.66
CA VAL A 140 -15.28 -6.80 7.81
C VAL A 140 -14.16 -7.26 8.70
N TYR A 141 -13.80 -8.54 8.59
CA TYR A 141 -12.79 -9.13 9.44
C TYR A 141 -11.79 -9.92 8.60
N ASP A 142 -10.51 -9.68 8.87
CA ASP A 142 -9.42 -10.45 8.32
C ASP A 142 -8.95 -11.51 9.33
N THR A 143 -9.11 -12.78 8.98
CA THR A 143 -8.75 -13.89 9.86
C THR A 143 -7.24 -14.04 10.08
N GLU A 144 -6.42 -13.49 9.19
CA GLU A 144 -4.95 -13.55 9.29
C GLU A 144 -4.39 -12.41 10.13
N SER A 145 -4.67 -11.16 9.74
CA SER A 145 -4.16 -9.98 10.49
C SER A 145 -4.95 -9.68 11.77
N ARG A 146 -6.11 -10.32 11.96
CA ARG A 146 -7.07 -10.03 13.05
C ARG A 146 -7.61 -8.60 13.02
N ALA A 147 -7.51 -7.91 11.88
CA ALA A 147 -8.08 -6.59 11.68
C ALA A 147 -9.61 -6.67 11.56
N LEU A 148 -10.31 -5.78 12.28
CA LEU A 148 -11.76 -5.64 12.26
C LEU A 148 -12.11 -4.20 11.86
N GLU A 149 -12.89 -4.05 10.79
CA GLU A 149 -13.48 -2.79 10.38
C GLU A 149 -15.00 -2.83 10.64
N GLU A 150 -15.51 -1.84 11.37
CA GLU A 150 -16.93 -1.70 11.66
C GLU A 150 -17.46 -0.38 11.10
N TYR A 151 -18.50 -0.47 10.27
CA TYR A 151 -19.18 0.70 9.71
C TYR A 151 -20.65 0.66 10.06
N ARG A 152 -21.11 1.63 10.84
CA ARG A 152 -22.50 1.69 11.31
C ARG A 152 -23.34 2.64 10.49
N ASN A 153 -24.61 2.32 10.26
CA ASN A 153 -25.58 3.17 9.56
C ASN A 153 -25.08 3.64 8.17
N LEU A 154 -24.52 2.72 7.38
CA LEU A 154 -24.22 2.94 5.97
C LEU A 154 -25.50 2.99 5.15
N SER A 155 -25.48 3.77 4.06
CA SER A 155 -26.57 3.82 3.07
C SER A 155 -26.09 3.28 1.72
N THR A 156 -27.01 2.70 0.96
CA THR A 156 -26.78 2.34 -0.44
C THR A 156 -27.04 3.48 -1.41
N ASP A 157 -27.62 4.58 -0.94
CA ASP A 157 -27.77 5.79 -1.73
C ASP A 157 -26.41 6.47 -1.93
N LYS A 158 -26.15 6.89 -3.17
CA LYS A 158 -24.92 7.57 -3.57
C LYS A 158 -24.87 9.03 -3.09
N ASP A 159 -26.03 9.65 -2.87
CA ASP A 159 -26.12 11.06 -2.48
C ASP A 159 -26.12 11.22 -0.95
N ASP A 160 -26.14 10.12 -0.22
CA ASP A 160 -26.09 10.11 1.24
C ASP A 160 -24.66 10.37 1.76
N PRO A 161 -24.49 11.22 2.79
CA PRO A 161 -23.18 11.40 3.43
C PRO A 161 -22.59 10.11 4.00
N ARG A 162 -23.42 9.10 4.26
CA ARG A 162 -23.01 7.75 4.71
C ARG A 162 -23.08 6.72 3.59
N SER A 163 -22.97 7.14 2.34
CA SER A 163 -22.93 6.23 1.19
C SER A 163 -21.83 5.17 1.38
N VAL A 164 -22.19 3.90 1.27
CA VAL A 164 -21.27 2.76 1.40
C VAL A 164 -20.11 2.89 0.41
N THR A 165 -20.38 3.37 -0.81
CA THR A 165 -19.36 3.54 -1.84
C THR A 165 -18.29 4.55 -1.42
N GLN A 166 -18.70 5.70 -0.89
CA GLN A 166 -17.77 6.75 -0.48
C GLN A 166 -17.06 6.40 0.82
N ILE A 167 -17.79 5.88 1.82
CA ILE A 167 -17.20 5.49 3.10
C ILE A 167 -16.18 4.38 2.93
N LEU A 168 -16.46 3.34 2.14
CA LEU A 168 -15.48 2.28 1.90
C LEU A 168 -14.27 2.79 1.11
N LYS A 169 -14.48 3.69 0.14
CA LYS A 169 -13.38 4.29 -0.61
C LYS A 169 -12.41 5.06 0.29
N ASP A 170 -12.95 5.83 1.22
CA ASP A 170 -12.18 6.76 2.06
C ASP A 170 -11.65 6.12 3.36
N GLN A 171 -12.35 5.13 3.93
CA GLN A 171 -12.12 4.66 5.30
C GLN A 171 -11.81 3.17 5.44
N SER A 172 -11.99 2.35 4.39
CA SER A 172 -11.65 0.92 4.47
C SER A 172 -10.23 0.68 3.99
N ASP A 173 -9.51 -0.24 4.60
CA ASP A 173 -8.25 -0.77 4.10
C ASP A 173 -8.45 -2.18 3.51
N LEU A 174 -9.55 -2.86 3.84
CA LEU A 174 -9.78 -4.26 3.47
C LEU A 174 -10.67 -4.44 2.24
N VAL A 175 -11.74 -3.65 2.06
CA VAL A 175 -12.75 -3.89 1.02
C VAL A 175 -13.22 -2.62 0.32
N ARG A 176 -13.76 -2.77 -0.89
CA ARG A 176 -14.38 -1.74 -1.72
C ARG A 176 -15.64 -2.30 -2.36
N ILE A 177 -16.50 -1.42 -2.91
CA ILE A 177 -17.55 -1.85 -3.83
C ILE A 177 -16.88 -2.40 -5.09
N GLU A 178 -17.35 -3.55 -5.57
CA GLU A 178 -16.82 -4.16 -6.80
C GLU A 178 -16.86 -3.17 -7.97
N ALA A 179 -15.75 -3.09 -8.71
CA ALA A 179 -15.62 -2.14 -9.81
C ALA A 179 -16.77 -2.27 -10.84
N GLY A 180 -17.42 -1.16 -11.13
CA GLY A 180 -18.55 -1.10 -12.08
C GLY A 180 -19.87 -1.64 -11.55
N GLN A 181 -19.92 -2.11 -10.30
CA GLN A 181 -21.16 -2.50 -9.64
C GLN A 181 -21.74 -1.36 -8.79
N SER A 182 -23.01 -1.47 -8.47
CA SER A 182 -23.67 -0.59 -7.50
C SER A 182 -24.67 -1.40 -6.68
N PRO A 183 -24.83 -1.12 -5.38
CA PRO A 183 -25.83 -1.81 -4.57
C PRO A 183 -27.24 -1.56 -5.15
N SER A 184 -28.00 -2.63 -5.36
CA SER A 184 -29.34 -2.57 -5.98
C SER A 184 -30.48 -2.29 -4.99
N GLY A 185 -30.17 -2.24 -3.69
CA GLY A 185 -31.15 -2.04 -2.61
C GLY A 185 -30.52 -2.25 -1.23
N ARG A 186 -31.33 -2.43 -0.18
CA ARG A 186 -30.81 -2.83 1.14
C ARG A 186 -30.07 -4.15 1.01
N PRO A 187 -28.84 -4.26 1.53
CA PRO A 187 -28.22 -5.55 1.68
C PRO A 187 -28.99 -6.41 2.71
N GLY A 188 -29.24 -7.66 2.40
CA GLY A 188 -29.82 -8.65 3.32
C GLY A 188 -28.95 -8.86 4.55
N ALA A 189 -29.56 -9.01 5.73
CA ALA A 189 -28.86 -9.32 6.96
C ALA A 189 -28.21 -10.71 6.91
N SER A 190 -27.04 -10.85 7.52
CA SER A 190 -26.44 -12.15 7.77
C SER A 190 -27.22 -12.92 8.84
N GLY A 191 -27.07 -14.25 8.85
CA GLY A 191 -27.76 -15.14 9.79
C GLY A 191 -27.39 -14.89 11.25
N ALA A 192 -28.10 -15.54 12.16
CA ALA A 192 -27.86 -15.40 13.60
C ALA A 192 -26.45 -15.86 13.97
N ILE A 193 -25.89 -15.25 15.02
CA ILE A 193 -24.61 -15.67 15.61
C ILE A 193 -24.93 -16.72 16.68
N LYS A 194 -24.21 -17.85 16.70
CA LYS A 194 -24.38 -18.82 17.78
C LYS A 194 -24.06 -18.21 19.15
N PRO A 195 -24.84 -18.55 20.19
CA PRO A 195 -24.52 -18.14 21.56
C PRO A 195 -23.11 -18.60 21.96
N GLY A 196 -22.30 -17.67 22.47
CA GLY A 196 -20.95 -17.95 22.97
C GLY A 196 -19.84 -17.94 21.92
N THR A 197 -20.12 -17.63 20.65
CA THR A 197 -19.10 -17.46 19.60
C THR A 197 -19.05 -16.02 19.09
N GLN A 198 -17.89 -15.64 18.54
CA GLN A 198 -17.79 -14.42 17.73
C GLN A 198 -18.36 -14.70 16.34
N TRP A 199 -18.99 -13.69 15.72
CA TRP A 199 -19.60 -13.84 14.40
C TRP A 199 -18.60 -14.33 13.35
N PHE A 200 -17.36 -13.86 13.43
CA PHE A 200 -16.30 -14.24 12.49
C PHE A 200 -15.71 -15.61 12.78
N ASP A 201 -15.98 -16.27 13.91
CA ASP A 201 -15.48 -17.62 14.24
C ASP A 201 -16.54 -18.72 14.05
N ASP A 202 -17.79 -18.36 13.74
CA ASP A 202 -18.91 -19.30 13.57
C ASP A 202 -18.91 -19.98 12.18
N VAL A 203 -17.88 -20.81 11.96
CA VAL A 203 -17.67 -21.54 10.69
C VAL A 203 -18.66 -22.70 10.48
N ASN A 204 -19.36 -23.14 11.53
CA ASN A 204 -20.19 -24.34 11.50
C ASN A 204 -21.67 -24.07 11.13
N ASP A 205 -22.11 -22.81 11.08
CA ASP A 205 -23.47 -22.45 10.61
C ASP A 205 -23.50 -21.93 9.17
N GLY A 206 -22.34 -21.46 8.66
CA GLY A 206 -22.21 -20.90 7.31
C GLY A 206 -23.04 -19.64 7.03
N SER A 207 -23.86 -19.18 7.98
CA SER A 207 -24.81 -18.08 7.81
C SER A 207 -24.37 -16.78 8.51
N ALA A 208 -23.51 -16.87 9.53
CA ALA A 208 -23.08 -15.74 10.35
C ALA A 208 -22.17 -14.75 9.61
N PHE A 209 -21.54 -15.16 8.52
CA PHE A 209 -20.73 -14.30 7.65
C PHE A 209 -20.69 -14.89 6.24
N THR A 210 -20.28 -14.07 5.29
CA THR A 210 -19.95 -14.50 3.94
C THR A 210 -18.43 -14.34 3.74
N PRO A 211 -17.68 -15.41 3.44
CA PRO A 211 -16.26 -15.30 3.14
C PRO A 211 -16.06 -14.71 1.74
N ALA A 212 -15.00 -13.93 1.57
CA ALA A 212 -14.52 -13.58 0.25
C ALA A 212 -13.83 -14.78 -0.42
N ALA A 213 -13.92 -14.85 -1.74
CA ALA A 213 -13.40 -15.96 -2.51
C ALA A 213 -12.81 -15.51 -3.85
N ASN A 214 -12.12 -16.43 -4.52
CA ASN A 214 -11.54 -16.27 -5.86
C ASN A 214 -10.44 -15.21 -5.98
N GLY A 215 -9.82 -14.79 -4.86
CA GLY A 215 -8.60 -13.99 -4.89
C GLY A 215 -7.41 -14.82 -5.37
N GLN A 216 -6.59 -14.24 -6.25
CA GLN A 216 -5.45 -14.89 -6.89
C GLN A 216 -4.24 -13.96 -6.91
N ASP A 217 -3.05 -14.51 -6.64
CA ASP A 217 -1.79 -13.76 -6.69
C ASP A 217 -1.31 -13.49 -8.13
N GLY A 218 -1.90 -14.18 -9.10
CA GLY A 218 -1.53 -14.11 -10.52
C GLY A 218 -0.30 -14.94 -10.85
N ALA A 219 0.31 -14.64 -12.00
CA ALA A 219 1.60 -15.18 -12.39
C ALA A 219 2.73 -14.61 -11.49
N PRO A 220 3.89 -15.28 -11.40
CA PRO A 220 5.08 -14.68 -10.80
C PRO A 220 5.40 -13.31 -11.42
N ILE A 221 5.90 -12.38 -10.61
CA ILE A 221 6.33 -11.07 -11.11
C ILE A 221 7.50 -11.23 -12.07
N THR A 222 7.60 -10.32 -13.02
CA THR A 222 8.65 -10.25 -14.04
C THR A 222 9.39 -8.91 -13.96
N GLU A 223 10.52 -8.83 -14.66
CA GLU A 223 11.26 -7.58 -14.86
C GLU A 223 10.41 -6.47 -15.49
N ALA A 224 9.49 -6.84 -16.39
CA ALA A 224 8.55 -5.90 -17.00
C ALA A 224 7.61 -5.29 -15.96
N ASP A 225 7.18 -6.07 -14.95
CA ASP A 225 6.31 -5.57 -13.88
C ASP A 225 7.07 -4.62 -12.94
N ILE A 226 8.35 -4.92 -12.65
CA ILE A 226 9.22 -4.03 -11.85
C ILE A 226 9.49 -2.74 -12.60
N LYS A 227 9.91 -2.82 -13.86
CA LYS A 227 10.16 -1.65 -14.73
C LYS A 227 8.90 -0.79 -14.82
N GLY A 228 7.75 -1.44 -15.02
CA GLY A 228 6.44 -0.82 -15.07
C GLY A 228 6.26 0.14 -16.25
N LEU A 229 5.18 0.90 -16.21
CA LEU A 229 4.81 1.87 -17.23
C LEU A 229 4.48 3.21 -16.59
N GLU A 230 5.10 4.27 -17.10
CA GLU A 230 4.89 5.65 -16.63
C GLU A 230 3.43 6.09 -16.76
N ALA A 231 2.80 5.80 -17.91
CA ALA A 231 1.41 6.14 -18.19
C ALA A 231 0.42 5.54 -17.16
N SER A 232 0.73 4.37 -16.64
CA SER A 232 -0.08 3.66 -15.64
C SER A 232 0.39 3.88 -14.21
N LYS A 233 1.50 4.61 -14.01
CA LYS A 233 2.18 4.77 -12.71
C LYS A 233 2.37 3.43 -12.00
N SER A 234 2.98 2.47 -12.69
CA SER A 234 3.28 1.12 -12.16
C SER A 234 4.77 0.86 -12.04
N GLY A 235 5.16 -0.17 -11.27
CA GLY A 235 6.56 -0.53 -11.07
C GLY A 235 7.38 0.63 -10.49
N ILE A 236 8.52 0.94 -11.09
CA ILE A 236 9.36 2.10 -10.76
C ILE A 236 8.54 3.40 -10.78
N PHE A 237 7.68 3.57 -11.78
CA PHE A 237 6.88 4.79 -11.95
C PHE A 237 5.71 4.91 -10.97
N ALA A 238 5.42 3.89 -10.16
CA ALA A 238 4.48 4.04 -9.04
C ALA A 238 4.95 5.09 -8.02
N LEU A 239 6.27 5.35 -7.97
CA LEU A 239 6.86 6.40 -7.15
C LEU A 239 6.45 7.82 -7.60
N GLU A 240 5.85 8.01 -8.77
CA GLU A 240 5.23 9.29 -9.16
C GLU A 240 3.97 9.64 -8.37
N LYS A 241 3.52 8.74 -7.49
CA LYS A 241 2.45 9.01 -6.52
C LYS A 241 3.00 9.46 -5.16
N THR A 242 4.32 9.52 -4.99
CA THR A 242 4.98 10.06 -3.78
C THR A 242 5.76 11.32 -4.11
N ASP A 243 5.89 12.20 -3.11
CA ASP A 243 6.65 13.43 -3.24
C ASP A 243 8.16 13.17 -3.14
N LEU A 244 8.59 12.32 -2.19
CA LEU A 244 10.00 12.19 -1.84
C LEU A 244 10.42 10.74 -1.54
N PHE A 245 11.52 10.34 -2.16
CA PHE A 245 12.40 9.25 -1.72
C PHE A 245 13.84 9.66 -2.02
N ASN A 246 14.80 9.15 -1.24
CA ASN A 246 16.22 9.48 -1.38
C ASN A 246 17.04 8.33 -1.94
N ILE A 247 16.62 7.09 -1.65
CA ILE A 247 17.33 5.87 -2.02
C ILE A 247 16.31 4.93 -2.67
N LEU A 248 16.63 4.33 -3.81
CA LEU A 248 15.87 3.27 -4.43
C LEU A 248 16.63 1.95 -4.28
N CYS A 249 15.96 0.94 -3.76
CA CYS A 249 16.42 -0.43 -3.68
C CYS A 249 15.45 -1.33 -4.45
N ILE A 250 15.97 -2.12 -5.39
CA ILE A 250 15.20 -3.10 -6.15
C ILE A 250 15.80 -4.48 -5.86
N PRO A 251 15.30 -5.19 -4.84
CA PRO A 251 15.74 -6.55 -4.55
C PRO A 251 15.42 -7.49 -5.72
N PRO A 252 16.22 -8.54 -5.94
CA PRO A 252 15.99 -9.49 -7.02
C PRO A 252 14.64 -10.20 -6.85
N ILE A 253 13.97 -10.53 -7.96
CA ILE A 253 12.63 -11.16 -7.96
C ILE A 253 12.62 -12.43 -7.11
N ASP A 254 13.65 -13.26 -7.27
CA ASP A 254 13.91 -14.44 -6.45
C ASP A 254 15.29 -14.35 -5.80
N ARG A 255 15.57 -15.24 -4.83
CA ARG A 255 16.81 -15.18 -4.03
C ARG A 255 18.10 -15.51 -4.79
N SER A 256 17.98 -16.16 -5.95
CA SER A 256 19.09 -16.61 -6.77
C SER A 256 19.26 -15.77 -8.04
N GLY A 257 18.28 -14.94 -8.35
CA GLY A 257 18.23 -14.09 -9.53
C GLY A 257 19.01 -12.81 -9.36
N GLU A 258 19.14 -12.11 -10.48
CA GLU A 258 19.70 -10.77 -10.58
C GLU A 258 18.69 -9.90 -11.31
N ILE A 259 18.71 -8.60 -11.01
CA ILE A 259 17.93 -7.63 -11.78
C ILE A 259 18.64 -7.33 -13.10
N GLU A 260 17.90 -7.37 -14.21
CA GLU A 260 18.45 -7.10 -15.54
C GLU A 260 19.00 -5.67 -15.66
N ASN A 261 20.10 -5.52 -16.41
CA ASN A 261 20.73 -4.21 -16.65
C ASN A 261 19.76 -3.20 -17.27
N GLU A 262 18.77 -3.63 -18.07
CA GLU A 262 17.78 -2.74 -18.67
C GLU A 262 16.83 -2.15 -17.61
N THR A 263 16.42 -2.95 -16.62
CA THR A 263 15.61 -2.51 -15.48
C THR A 263 16.42 -1.55 -14.62
N TYR A 264 17.68 -1.88 -14.32
CA TYR A 264 18.57 -0.96 -13.60
C TYR A 264 18.85 0.33 -14.37
N ALA A 265 19.02 0.29 -15.69
CA ALA A 265 19.20 1.50 -16.50
C ALA A 265 17.97 2.41 -16.44
N THR A 266 16.78 1.81 -16.45
CA THR A 266 15.51 2.54 -16.26
C THR A 266 15.44 3.14 -14.86
N ALA A 267 15.76 2.37 -13.82
CA ALA A 267 15.78 2.83 -12.43
C ALA A 267 16.82 3.94 -12.20
N LEU A 268 18.00 3.84 -12.81
CA LEU A 268 19.07 4.82 -12.72
C LEU A 268 18.65 6.15 -13.36
N LYS A 269 18.08 6.10 -14.57
CA LYS A 269 17.51 7.29 -15.22
C LYS A 269 16.45 7.94 -14.34
N TYR A 270 15.52 7.14 -13.81
CA TYR A 270 14.48 7.63 -12.90
C TYR A 270 15.07 8.27 -11.64
N CYS A 271 16.05 7.63 -11.01
CA CYS A 271 16.75 8.17 -9.84
C CYS A 271 17.49 9.47 -10.15
N LYS A 272 18.13 9.59 -11.32
CA LYS A 272 18.77 10.83 -11.77
C LYS A 272 17.78 11.99 -11.86
N ASP A 273 16.62 11.76 -12.49
CA ASP A 273 15.57 12.76 -12.66
C ASP A 273 14.98 13.17 -11.29
N ARG A 274 14.82 12.21 -10.37
CA ARG A 274 14.33 12.43 -9.00
C ARG A 274 15.40 12.89 -8.01
N ARG A 275 16.67 12.99 -8.42
CA ARG A 275 17.85 13.26 -7.56
C ARG A 275 17.96 12.29 -6.37
N ALA A 276 17.67 11.01 -6.62
CA ALA A 276 17.81 9.91 -5.68
C ALA A 276 19.04 9.05 -6.01
N MET A 277 19.48 8.26 -5.03
CA MET A 277 20.53 7.26 -5.20
C MET A 277 19.92 5.90 -5.53
N LEU A 278 20.51 5.16 -6.47
CA LEU A 278 20.16 3.76 -6.73
C LEU A 278 21.14 2.84 -6.00
N PHE A 279 20.63 1.90 -5.20
CA PHE A 279 21.42 0.77 -4.70
C PHE A 279 21.38 -0.36 -5.70
N LEU A 280 22.57 -0.77 -6.15
CA LEU A 280 22.79 -1.82 -7.12
C LEU A 280 23.55 -2.97 -6.46
N ASP A 281 22.96 -4.16 -6.52
CA ASP A 281 23.64 -5.37 -6.07
C ASP A 281 24.69 -5.79 -7.09
N SER A 282 25.86 -6.23 -6.59
CA SER A 282 26.89 -6.81 -7.45
C SER A 282 26.38 -8.11 -8.08
N PRO A 283 26.74 -8.40 -9.34
CA PRO A 283 26.48 -9.71 -9.94
C PRO A 283 26.96 -10.86 -9.04
N SER A 284 26.11 -11.86 -8.84
CA SER A 284 26.32 -13.02 -7.97
C SER A 284 27.56 -13.86 -8.36
N GLY A 285 27.99 -13.74 -9.61
CA GLY A 285 29.22 -14.36 -10.12
C GLY A 285 30.51 -13.71 -9.60
N TRP A 286 30.45 -12.49 -9.04
CA TRP A 286 31.60 -11.79 -8.48
C TRP A 286 31.89 -12.31 -7.07
N LYS A 287 32.87 -13.21 -6.98
CA LYS A 287 33.30 -13.88 -5.74
C LYS A 287 34.64 -13.36 -5.22
N SER A 288 35.24 -12.38 -5.89
CA SER A 288 36.49 -11.74 -5.47
C SER A 288 36.51 -10.25 -5.79
N ILE A 289 37.37 -9.51 -5.09
CA ILE A 289 37.62 -8.07 -5.32
C ILE A 289 38.04 -7.83 -6.77
N ASP A 290 38.96 -8.64 -7.29
CA ASP A 290 39.44 -8.60 -8.67
C ASP A 290 38.31 -8.65 -9.71
N GLN A 291 37.30 -9.50 -9.49
CA GLN A 291 36.16 -9.61 -10.38
C GLN A 291 35.29 -8.35 -10.33
N ALA A 292 35.09 -7.79 -9.13
CA ALA A 292 34.34 -6.56 -8.96
C ALA A 292 35.04 -5.35 -9.61
N GLU A 293 36.35 -5.20 -9.40
CA GLU A 293 37.12 -4.10 -10.00
C GLU A 293 37.12 -4.16 -11.53
N LYS A 294 37.27 -5.36 -12.10
CA LYS A 294 37.30 -5.56 -13.57
C LYS A 294 35.91 -5.48 -14.20
N GLY A 295 34.87 -5.91 -13.49
CA GLY A 295 33.50 -5.98 -14.02
C GLY A 295 32.70 -4.68 -13.87
N MET A 296 33.00 -3.84 -12.88
CA MET A 296 32.24 -2.59 -12.64
C MET A 296 32.21 -1.64 -13.85
N PRO A 297 33.30 -1.42 -14.61
CA PRO A 297 33.26 -0.59 -15.80
C PRO A 297 32.22 -1.05 -16.84
N ASP A 298 32.05 -2.36 -17.01
CA ASP A 298 31.07 -2.93 -17.94
C ASP A 298 29.63 -2.71 -17.45
N VAL A 299 29.39 -2.83 -16.15
CA VAL A 299 28.10 -2.49 -15.53
C VAL A 299 27.78 -1.01 -15.75
N ILE A 300 28.71 -0.11 -15.42
CA ILE A 300 28.55 1.34 -15.64
C ILE A 300 28.20 1.63 -17.10
N LYS A 301 28.91 0.99 -18.04
CA LYS A 301 28.64 1.15 -19.48
C LYS A 301 27.25 0.64 -19.86
N ALA A 302 26.84 -0.53 -19.36
CA ALA A 302 25.53 -1.13 -19.63
C ALA A 302 24.36 -0.28 -19.09
N LEU A 303 24.58 0.43 -17.98
CA LEU A 303 23.58 1.34 -17.39
C LEU A 303 23.51 2.71 -18.10
N GLY A 304 24.29 2.89 -19.18
CA GLY A 304 24.32 4.12 -19.96
C GLY A 304 25.31 5.12 -19.40
N GLY A 305 26.58 4.75 -19.29
CA GLY A 305 27.69 5.43 -18.58
C GLY A 305 27.94 6.94 -18.80
N GLU A 306 27.10 7.65 -19.57
CA GLU A 306 26.97 9.12 -19.54
C GLU A 306 25.99 9.62 -18.45
N LEU A 307 25.25 8.69 -17.83
CA LEU A 307 24.25 8.97 -16.79
C LEU A 307 24.86 9.12 -15.40
N LEU A 308 26.00 8.45 -15.15
CA LEU A 308 26.80 8.46 -13.92
C LEU A 308 27.93 9.50 -14.02
#